data_AF-A0A2S5W5K1-F1
#
_entry.id   AF-A0A2S5W5K1-F1
#
_cell.length_a   1.000
_cell.length_b   1.000
_cell.length_c   1.000
_cell.angle_alpha   90.00
_cell.angle_beta   90.00
_cell.angle_gamma   90.00
#
_symmetry.space_group_name_H-M   'P 1'
#
loop_
_entity.id
_entity.type
_entity.pdbx_description
1 polymer ?
#
loop_
_entity_poly.entity_id
_entity_poly.type
_entity_poly.pdbx_seq_one_letter_code
_entity_poly.pdbx_strand_id
1 'polypeptide(L)'
;MPLYRDEVVVLRTHKLGEADRIVTMLSRQHGKIRAVAKGVRRTASKFGARLEPFMVADVQFFEGRSLDTITQAVTIASYGAEIASDYGSYTAASAMVETADKLTDADATHQQYLLLVGALRSLSRGEHGSSLTLDSYLLRALSMAGWAPSFFDCAVSGAAGPHSAFVVQLGGVVADELAPPGTPRLDAATLGLLSALLSGDWSTADGAADRVKSQASGIVAAYAQWHLERGLRSLQHVDRSNEPVKTLRDAQLARHAASVPPVAAAVTTTASPTSTAAVPSLTSTTSTLPPKAPIV
;
A
#
# COMPACT_ATOMS: atom_id res chain seq x y z
N MET A 1 -29.99 -14.38 13.25
CA MET A 1 -28.60 -13.95 12.98
C MET A 1 -28.66 -12.65 12.21
N PRO A 2 -27.97 -11.60 12.69
CA PRO A 2 -28.04 -10.26 12.14
C PRO A 2 -27.29 -10.13 10.80
N LEU A 3 -27.77 -9.20 9.97
CA LEU A 3 -26.99 -8.63 8.88
C LEU A 3 -26.16 -7.48 9.46
N TYR A 4 -24.91 -7.40 9.06
CA TYR A 4 -24.05 -6.27 9.39
C TYR A 4 -23.22 -5.86 8.17
N ARG A 5 -22.65 -4.66 8.21
CA ARG A 5 -21.92 -4.08 7.09
C ARG A 5 -20.65 -3.43 7.61
N ASP A 6 -19.55 -3.59 6.86
CA ASP A 6 -18.28 -2.99 7.23
C ASP A 6 -17.38 -2.75 6.01
N GLU A 7 -16.45 -1.81 6.16
CA GLU A 7 -15.37 -1.58 5.21
C GLU A 7 -14.23 -2.57 5.49
N VAL A 8 -13.78 -3.25 4.45
CA VAL A 8 -12.81 -4.33 4.59
C VAL A 8 -11.72 -4.25 3.51
N VAL A 9 -10.54 -4.75 3.85
CA VAL A 9 -9.48 -5.04 2.88
C VAL A 9 -9.28 -6.54 2.78
N VAL A 10 -9.24 -7.05 1.56
CA VAL A 10 -9.08 -8.48 1.29
C VAL A 10 -7.62 -8.90 1.48
N LEU A 11 -7.37 -9.78 2.43
CA LEU A 11 -6.03 -10.28 2.72
C LEU A 11 -5.67 -11.48 1.84
N ARG A 12 -6.56 -12.48 1.79
CA ARG A 12 -6.36 -13.70 1.00
C ARG A 12 -7.68 -14.38 0.68
N THR A 13 -7.64 -15.24 -0.33
CA THR A 13 -8.78 -16.06 -0.73
C THR A 13 -8.39 -17.54 -0.80
N HIS A 14 -9.35 -18.42 -0.50
CA HIS A 14 -9.22 -19.87 -0.60
C HIS A 14 -10.39 -20.43 -1.40
N LYS A 15 -10.13 -21.40 -2.28
CA LYS A 15 -11.20 -22.07 -3.04
C LYS A 15 -12.11 -22.84 -2.09
N LEU A 16 -13.42 -22.71 -2.28
CA LEU A 16 -14.44 -23.50 -1.58
C LEU A 16 -15.33 -24.16 -2.63
N GLY A 17 -15.11 -25.44 -2.87
CA GLY A 17 -15.75 -26.14 -3.98
C GLY A 17 -15.45 -25.47 -5.34
N GLU A 18 -16.38 -25.62 -6.28
CA GLU A 18 -16.18 -25.16 -7.66
C GLU A 18 -16.50 -23.69 -7.88
N ALA A 19 -17.59 -23.19 -7.28
CA ALA A 19 -18.11 -21.86 -7.59
C ALA A 19 -17.74 -20.80 -6.53
N ASP A 20 -17.30 -21.20 -5.34
CA ASP A 20 -17.24 -20.32 -4.18
C ASP A 20 -15.78 -20.11 -3.72
N ARG A 21 -15.59 -19.08 -2.89
CA ARG A 21 -14.33 -18.87 -2.16
C ARG A 21 -14.62 -18.51 -0.72
N ILE A 22 -13.70 -18.90 0.17
CA ILE A 22 -13.57 -18.30 1.49
C ILE A 22 -12.64 -17.10 1.34
N VAL A 23 -13.09 -15.94 1.78
CA VAL A 23 -12.36 -14.68 1.76
C VAL A 23 -12.00 -14.33 3.19
N THR A 24 -10.71 -14.12 3.45
CA THR A 24 -10.22 -13.59 4.72
C THR A 24 -9.94 -12.11 4.54
N MET A 25 -10.53 -11.29 5.40
CA MET A 25 -10.49 -9.84 5.32
C MET A 25 -10.12 -9.24 6.66
N LEU A 26 -9.46 -8.09 6.62
CA LEU A 26 -9.34 -7.21 7.78
C LEU A 26 -10.40 -6.12 7.63
N SER A 27 -11.31 -6.03 8.59
CA SER A 27 -12.36 -5.05 8.65
C SER A 27 -11.95 -3.85 9.48
N ARG A 28 -12.63 -2.73 9.25
CA ARG A 28 -12.39 -1.47 9.95
C ARG A 28 -12.88 -1.50 11.40
N GLN A 29 -13.97 -2.22 11.70
CA GLN A 29 -14.65 -2.17 13.01
C GLN A 29 -14.77 -3.52 13.71
N HIS A 30 -14.95 -4.60 12.96
CA HIS A 30 -15.18 -5.96 13.48
C HIS A 30 -13.92 -6.83 13.42
N GLY A 31 -12.79 -6.25 13.02
CA GLY A 31 -11.52 -6.93 13.03
C GLY A 31 -11.36 -7.95 11.91
N LYS A 32 -10.79 -9.12 12.21
CA LYS A 32 -10.52 -10.14 11.19
C LYS A 32 -11.79 -10.95 10.92
N ILE A 33 -12.27 -10.90 9.68
CA ILE A 33 -13.49 -11.60 9.23
C ILE A 33 -13.13 -12.69 8.23
N ARG A 34 -13.75 -13.86 8.38
CA ARG A 34 -13.71 -14.94 7.39
C ARG A 34 -15.12 -15.20 6.90
N ALA A 35 -15.33 -15.05 5.59
CA ALA A 35 -16.66 -15.17 5.00
C ALA A 35 -16.65 -15.94 3.67
N VAL A 36 -17.77 -16.57 3.35
CA VAL A 36 -17.99 -17.28 2.10
C VAL A 36 -18.59 -16.33 1.06
N ALA A 37 -17.90 -16.21 -0.07
CA ALA A 37 -18.38 -15.54 -1.27
C ALA A 37 -18.99 -16.58 -2.23
N LYS A 38 -20.31 -16.81 -2.14
CA LYS A 38 -21.02 -17.79 -2.97
C LYS A 38 -21.05 -17.36 -4.44
N GLY A 39 -20.67 -18.25 -5.34
CA GLY A 39 -20.67 -18.03 -6.78
C GLY A 39 -19.65 -17.00 -7.27
N VAL A 40 -18.63 -16.64 -6.47
CA VAL A 40 -17.62 -15.64 -6.84
C VAL A 40 -16.79 -16.07 -8.06
N ARG A 41 -16.63 -17.39 -8.29
CA ARG A 41 -15.85 -17.94 -9.41
C ARG A 41 -16.67 -18.11 -10.70
N ARG A 42 -17.98 -17.85 -10.68
CA ARG A 42 -18.83 -17.93 -11.89
C ARG A 42 -18.53 -16.73 -12.80
N THR A 43 -18.54 -16.94 -14.11
CA THR A 43 -18.32 -15.86 -15.10
C THR A 43 -19.27 -14.68 -14.93
N ALA A 44 -20.53 -14.95 -14.57
CA ALA A 44 -21.56 -13.93 -14.31
C ALA A 44 -21.66 -13.52 -12.83
N SER A 45 -20.58 -13.63 -12.06
CA SER A 45 -20.63 -13.32 -10.63
C SER A 45 -20.85 -11.83 -10.37
N LYS A 46 -21.80 -11.51 -9.50
CA LYS A 46 -22.03 -10.14 -9.01
C LYS A 46 -20.87 -9.56 -8.19
N PHE A 47 -19.98 -10.42 -7.68
CA PHE A 47 -18.83 -10.01 -6.88
C PHE A 47 -17.61 -9.67 -7.74
N GLY A 48 -17.45 -10.31 -8.90
CA GLY A 48 -16.33 -10.08 -9.83
C GLY A 48 -14.97 -10.07 -9.13
N ALA A 49 -14.09 -9.15 -9.55
CA ALA A 49 -12.77 -8.96 -8.97
C ALA A 49 -12.77 -8.18 -7.63
N ARG A 50 -13.93 -7.76 -7.11
CA ARG A 50 -14.03 -6.88 -5.93
C ARG A 50 -13.58 -7.57 -4.63
N LEU A 51 -13.59 -8.91 -4.63
CA LEU A 51 -13.17 -9.74 -3.50
C LEU A 51 -11.84 -10.46 -3.77
N GLU A 52 -11.04 -9.96 -4.71
CA GLU A 52 -9.65 -10.40 -4.91
C GLU A 52 -8.73 -9.75 -3.86
N PRO A 53 -7.53 -10.32 -3.60
CA PRO A 53 -6.55 -9.73 -2.69
C PRO A 53 -6.24 -8.25 -3.00
N PHE A 54 -5.90 -7.49 -1.95
CA PHE A 54 -5.56 -6.06 -2.00
C PHE A 54 -6.72 -5.10 -2.28
N MET A 55 -7.92 -5.62 -2.57
CA MET A 55 -9.10 -4.80 -2.81
C MET A 55 -9.69 -4.29 -1.50
N VAL A 56 -10.20 -3.05 -1.52
CA VAL A 56 -10.96 -2.46 -0.40
C VAL A 56 -12.42 -2.33 -0.81
N ALA A 57 -13.32 -2.88 0.00
CA ALA A 57 -14.74 -2.94 -0.30
C ALA A 57 -15.60 -2.68 0.93
N ASP A 58 -16.78 -2.13 0.69
CA ASP A 58 -17.87 -2.07 1.65
C ASP A 58 -18.75 -3.32 1.47
N VAL A 59 -18.75 -4.19 2.47
CA VAL A 59 -19.26 -5.55 2.37
C VAL A 59 -20.39 -5.75 3.36
N GLN A 60 -21.50 -6.32 2.87
CA GLN A 60 -22.58 -6.78 3.73
C GLN A 60 -22.41 -8.27 4.01
N PHE A 61 -22.48 -8.59 5.30
CA PHE A 61 -22.34 -9.92 5.85
C PHE A 61 -23.65 -10.39 6.45
N PHE A 62 -23.91 -11.68 6.29
CA PHE A 62 -24.85 -12.43 7.11
C PHE A 62 -24.03 -13.27 8.09
N GLU A 63 -24.19 -13.00 9.39
CA GLU A 63 -23.42 -13.66 10.45
C GLU A 63 -23.69 -15.17 10.46
N GLY A 64 -22.62 -15.95 10.43
CA GLY A 64 -22.65 -17.41 10.50
C GLY A 64 -22.07 -17.95 11.80
N ARG A 65 -22.04 -19.27 11.96
CA ARG A 65 -21.49 -19.91 13.17
C ARG A 65 -19.96 -19.90 13.20
N SER A 66 -19.33 -20.05 12.04
CA SER A 66 -17.86 -20.15 11.90
C SER A 66 -17.33 -19.35 10.72
N LEU A 67 -18.13 -19.21 9.68
CA LEU A 67 -17.87 -18.36 8.52
C LEU A 67 -19.13 -17.57 8.24
N ASP A 68 -18.96 -16.28 8.03
CA ASP A 68 -20.05 -15.42 7.58
C ASP A 68 -20.34 -15.67 6.10
N THR A 69 -21.46 -15.15 5.61
CA THR A 69 -21.77 -15.18 4.17
C THR A 69 -21.79 -13.76 3.63
N ILE A 70 -21.04 -13.53 2.54
CA ILE A 70 -21.06 -12.25 1.84
C ILE A 70 -22.33 -12.18 1.00
N THR A 71 -23.19 -11.21 1.28
CA THR A 71 -24.44 -11.00 0.54
C THR A 71 -24.28 -9.93 -0.53
N GLN A 72 -23.49 -8.88 -0.26
CA GLN A 72 -23.22 -7.76 -1.16
C GLN A 72 -21.78 -7.25 -0.98
N ALA A 73 -21.17 -6.74 -2.05
CA ALA A 73 -19.87 -6.09 -2.00
C ALA A 73 -19.81 -4.92 -2.99
N VAL A 74 -19.42 -3.75 -2.50
CA VAL A 74 -19.23 -2.52 -3.28
C VAL A 74 -17.77 -2.12 -3.15
N THR A 75 -17.10 -1.91 -4.28
CA THR A 75 -15.70 -1.47 -4.26
C THR A 75 -15.59 -0.06 -3.72
N ILE A 76 -14.69 0.14 -2.76
CA ILE A 76 -14.26 1.46 -2.27
C ILE A 76 -12.98 1.86 -2.99
N ALA A 77 -12.01 0.94 -3.07
CA ALA A 77 -10.76 1.15 -3.79
C ALA A 77 -10.26 -0.14 -4.43
N SER A 78 -9.66 0.01 -5.61
CA SER A 78 -9.07 -1.06 -6.40
C SER A 78 -7.57 -0.83 -6.49
N TYR A 79 -6.78 -1.57 -5.70
CA TYR A 79 -5.31 -1.50 -5.76
C TYR A 79 -4.70 -2.72 -6.47
N GLY A 80 -5.49 -3.79 -6.63
CA GLY A 80 -4.98 -5.09 -7.05
C GLY A 80 -4.38 -5.10 -8.45
N ALA A 81 -4.93 -4.35 -9.40
CA ALA A 81 -4.44 -4.34 -10.78
C ALA A 81 -3.07 -3.67 -10.89
N GLU A 82 -2.91 -2.52 -10.23
CA GLU A 82 -1.67 -1.74 -10.17
C GLU A 82 -0.59 -2.54 -9.44
N ILE A 83 -0.92 -3.10 -8.27
CA ILE A 83 -0.01 -3.93 -7.48
C ILE A 83 0.41 -5.19 -8.25
N ALA A 84 -0.51 -5.87 -8.93
CA ALA A 84 -0.20 -7.10 -9.67
C ALA A 84 0.59 -6.84 -10.96
N SER A 85 0.61 -5.61 -11.47
CA SER A 85 1.36 -5.24 -12.67
C SER A 85 2.87 -5.16 -12.45
N ASP A 86 3.31 -5.11 -11.19
CA ASP A 86 4.72 -5.01 -10.81
C ASP A 86 5.07 -6.09 -9.77
N TYR A 87 6.15 -6.83 -10.01
CA TYR A 87 6.53 -7.96 -9.16
C TYR A 87 6.98 -7.51 -7.77
N GLY A 88 7.75 -6.41 -7.68
CA GLY A 88 8.19 -5.85 -6.39
C GLY A 88 7.00 -5.41 -5.54
N SER A 89 6.04 -4.72 -6.15
CA SER A 89 4.79 -4.30 -5.50
C SER A 89 3.93 -5.48 -5.09
N TYR A 90 3.76 -6.48 -5.96
CA TYR A 90 2.98 -7.68 -5.63
C TYR A 90 3.54 -8.43 -4.43
N THR A 91 4.87 -8.62 -4.39
CA THR A 91 5.53 -9.37 -3.31
C THR A 91 5.54 -8.58 -2.01
N ALA A 92 5.75 -7.26 -2.06
CA ALA A 92 5.60 -6.36 -0.91
C ALA A 92 4.17 -6.37 -0.35
N ALA A 93 3.15 -6.19 -1.19
CA ALA A 93 1.75 -6.23 -0.79
C ALA A 93 1.37 -7.57 -0.16
N SER A 94 1.86 -8.67 -0.75
CA SER A 94 1.66 -10.03 -0.21
C SER A 94 2.22 -10.18 1.19
N ALA A 95 3.41 -9.62 1.45
CA ALA A 95 3.99 -9.61 2.80
C ALA A 95 3.23 -8.71 3.77
N MET A 96 2.72 -7.57 3.33
CA MET A 96 1.89 -6.69 4.16
C MET A 96 0.60 -7.38 4.62
N VAL A 97 -0.14 -8.00 3.68
CA VAL A 97 -1.40 -8.69 4.01
C VAL A 97 -1.19 -9.98 4.80
N GLU A 98 -0.11 -10.73 4.58
CA GLU A 98 0.24 -11.89 5.41
C GLU A 98 0.59 -11.45 6.84
N THR A 99 1.31 -10.35 6.99
CA THR A 99 1.63 -9.77 8.31
C THR A 99 0.36 -9.36 9.03
N ALA A 100 -0.54 -8.64 8.35
CA ALA A 100 -1.85 -8.29 8.91
C ALA A 100 -2.63 -9.54 9.34
N ASP A 101 -2.68 -10.57 8.49
CA ASP A 101 -3.39 -11.82 8.78
C ASP A 101 -2.87 -12.47 10.08
N LYS A 102 -1.56 -12.37 10.37
CA LYS A 102 -0.96 -12.95 11.57
C LYS A 102 -1.12 -12.10 12.83
N LEU A 103 -0.97 -10.79 12.71
CA LEU A 103 -1.10 -9.88 13.85
C LEU A 103 -2.54 -9.84 14.41
N THR A 104 -3.52 -10.17 13.57
CA THR A 104 -4.93 -9.93 13.86
C THR A 104 -5.73 -11.17 14.26
N ASP A 105 -5.06 -12.27 14.62
CA ASP A 105 -5.74 -13.50 15.08
C ASP A 105 -6.46 -13.33 16.45
N ALA A 106 -6.11 -12.33 17.26
CA ALA A 106 -6.71 -12.08 18.58
C ALA A 106 -7.30 -10.67 18.75
N ASP A 107 -6.64 -9.61 18.25
CA ASP A 107 -7.05 -8.21 18.45
C ASP A 107 -6.77 -7.35 17.22
N ALA A 108 -7.65 -7.41 16.22
CA ALA A 108 -7.59 -6.49 15.10
C ALA A 108 -8.05 -5.08 15.52
N THR A 109 -7.13 -4.12 15.48
CA THR A 109 -7.45 -2.72 15.80
C THR A 109 -7.78 -1.92 14.55
N HIS A 110 -8.59 -0.86 14.74
CA HIS A 110 -8.86 0.13 13.69
C HIS A 110 -7.58 0.72 13.09
N GLN A 111 -6.53 0.88 13.91
CA GLN A 111 -5.24 1.42 13.47
C GLN A 111 -4.51 0.48 12.51
N GLN A 112 -4.54 -0.84 12.75
CA GLN A 112 -3.95 -1.83 11.84
C GLN A 112 -4.65 -1.80 10.47
N TYR A 113 -5.98 -1.68 10.45
CA TYR A 113 -6.74 -1.52 9.21
C TYR A 113 -6.28 -0.27 8.42
N LEU A 114 -6.24 0.90 9.09
CA LEU A 114 -5.82 2.14 8.45
C LEU A 114 -4.38 2.09 7.93
N LEU A 115 -3.47 1.50 8.71
CA LEU A 115 -2.06 1.34 8.33
C LEU A 115 -1.93 0.46 7.07
N LEU A 116 -2.62 -0.68 7.03
CA LEU A 116 -2.57 -1.58 5.87
C LEU A 116 -3.17 -0.93 4.62
N VAL A 117 -4.35 -0.31 4.73
CA VAL A 117 -4.98 0.36 3.58
C VAL A 117 -4.12 1.52 3.08
N GLY A 118 -3.51 2.29 3.98
CA GLY A 118 -2.58 3.36 3.64
C GLY A 118 -1.33 2.84 2.92
N ALA A 119 -0.72 1.76 3.42
CA ALA A 119 0.45 1.15 2.80
C ALA A 119 0.14 0.58 1.41
N LEU A 120 -0.97 -0.14 1.24
CA LEU A 120 -1.38 -0.68 -0.06
C LEU A 120 -1.69 0.42 -1.07
N ARG A 121 -2.32 1.52 -0.65
CA ARG A 121 -2.57 2.69 -1.50
C ARG A 121 -1.28 3.37 -1.94
N SER A 122 -0.35 3.57 -1.00
CA SER A 122 0.94 4.21 -1.29
C SER A 122 1.76 3.37 -2.26
N LEU A 123 1.78 2.05 -2.03
CA LEU A 123 2.40 1.06 -2.89
C LEU A 123 1.78 1.02 -4.29
N SER A 124 0.45 1.00 -4.40
CA SER A 124 -0.25 0.95 -5.71
C SER A 124 -0.01 2.20 -6.55
N ARG A 125 0.33 3.33 -5.91
CA ARG A 125 0.64 4.60 -6.57
C ARG A 125 2.13 4.79 -6.85
N GLY A 126 2.98 3.90 -6.34
CA GLY A 126 4.44 4.03 -6.42
C GLY A 126 4.93 5.34 -5.80
N GLU A 127 4.31 5.78 -4.68
CA GLU A 127 4.72 6.99 -3.97
C GLU A 127 6.14 6.85 -3.40
N HIS A 128 6.50 5.65 -2.95
CA HIS A 128 7.83 5.27 -2.47
C HIS A 128 8.27 3.94 -3.09
N GLY A 129 9.54 3.56 -2.89
CA GLY A 129 10.03 2.25 -3.28
C GLY A 129 9.23 1.12 -2.60
N SER A 130 9.02 0.01 -3.31
CA SER A 130 8.22 -1.13 -2.80
C SER A 130 8.80 -1.72 -1.52
N SER A 131 10.12 -1.93 -1.46
CA SER A 131 10.82 -2.41 -0.27
C SER A 131 10.74 -1.41 0.89
N LEU A 132 10.89 -0.11 0.65
CA LEU A 132 10.76 0.92 1.70
C LEU A 132 9.35 0.97 2.28
N THR A 133 8.33 0.88 1.40
CA THR A 133 6.93 0.86 1.82
C THR A 133 6.64 -0.37 2.68
N LEU A 134 7.16 -1.54 2.28
CA LEU A 134 7.09 -2.77 3.07
C LEU A 134 7.78 -2.61 4.42
N ASP A 135 9.03 -2.13 4.43
CA ASP A 135 9.83 -2.04 5.65
C ASP A 135 9.19 -1.07 6.66
N SER A 136 8.70 0.09 6.20
CA SER A 136 7.94 1.03 7.04
C SER A 136 6.66 0.39 7.57
N TYR A 137 5.90 -0.32 6.72
CA TYR A 137 4.70 -1.00 7.15
C TYR A 137 4.98 -2.05 8.23
N LEU A 138 6.00 -2.91 8.03
CA LEU A 138 6.34 -3.96 9.00
C LEU A 138 6.74 -3.37 10.35
N LEU A 139 7.62 -2.37 10.36
CA LEU A 139 8.05 -1.71 11.60
C LEU A 139 6.86 -1.11 12.36
N ARG A 140 5.99 -0.40 11.65
CA ARG A 140 4.83 0.28 12.24
C ARG A 140 3.76 -0.71 12.70
N ALA A 141 3.51 -1.76 11.92
CA ALA A 141 2.54 -2.79 12.26
C ALA A 141 2.97 -3.58 13.51
N LEU A 142 4.25 -3.94 13.61
CA LEU A 142 4.82 -4.60 14.80
C LEU A 142 4.80 -3.67 16.02
N SER A 143 5.11 -2.38 15.83
CA SER A 143 5.03 -1.39 16.91
C SER A 143 3.62 -1.24 17.46
N MET A 144 2.61 -1.19 16.59
CA MET A 144 1.20 -1.17 16.99
C MET A 144 0.76 -2.47 17.68
N ALA A 145 1.46 -3.59 17.43
CA ALA A 145 1.22 -4.87 18.09
C ALA A 145 1.98 -5.00 19.44
N GLY A 146 2.68 -3.94 19.88
CA GLY A 146 3.41 -3.92 21.15
C GLY A 146 4.90 -4.29 21.05
N TRP A 147 5.41 -4.53 19.84
CA TRP A 147 6.82 -4.82 19.57
C TRP A 147 7.49 -3.65 18.88
N ALA A 148 7.47 -2.50 19.54
CA ALA A 148 8.11 -1.29 19.03
C ALA A 148 9.63 -1.41 19.18
N PRO A 149 10.42 -1.38 18.09
CA PRO A 149 11.86 -1.43 18.20
C PRO A 149 12.43 -0.09 18.67
N SER A 150 13.48 -0.14 19.49
CA SER A 150 14.31 1.03 19.76
C SER A 150 15.48 1.13 18.79
N PHE A 151 15.70 2.32 18.24
CA PHE A 151 16.82 2.64 17.34
C PHE A 151 17.75 3.73 17.88
N PHE A 152 17.50 4.22 19.10
CA PHE A 152 18.32 5.28 19.71
C PHE A 152 18.66 4.97 21.17
N ASP A 153 17.65 4.89 22.03
CA ASP A 153 17.83 4.58 23.45
C ASP A 153 17.99 3.07 23.69
N CYS A 154 18.65 2.67 24.77
CA CYS A 154 18.83 1.26 25.06
C CYS A 154 17.48 0.59 25.32
N ALA A 155 17.16 -0.45 24.54
CA ALA A 155 15.91 -1.20 24.65
C ALA A 155 15.74 -1.96 25.98
N VAL A 156 16.83 -2.19 26.72
CA VAL A 156 16.82 -2.93 28.00
C VAL A 156 16.83 -2.01 29.20
N SER A 157 17.79 -1.07 29.26
CA SER A 157 17.96 -0.19 30.43
C SER A 157 17.26 1.17 30.30
N GLY A 158 16.84 1.55 29.10
CA GLY A 158 16.35 2.90 28.81
C GLY A 158 17.44 3.98 28.83
N ALA A 159 18.72 3.61 28.93
CA ALA A 159 19.82 4.57 28.88
C ALA A 159 19.80 5.36 27.56
N ALA A 160 19.95 6.68 27.67
CA ALA A 160 19.90 7.57 26.52
C ALA A 160 20.97 7.20 25.48
N GLY A 161 20.60 7.29 24.20
CA GLY A 161 21.48 7.02 23.07
C GLY A 161 22.58 8.07 22.84
N PRO A 162 23.37 7.92 21.76
CA PRO A 162 23.19 6.92 20.71
C PRO A 162 23.83 5.56 21.06
N HIS A 163 23.09 4.48 20.84
CA HIS A 163 23.59 3.11 20.89
C HIS A 163 23.62 2.49 19.48
N SER A 164 24.59 1.61 19.22
CA SER A 164 24.79 1.01 17.88
C SER A 164 24.61 -0.51 17.84
N ALA A 165 24.75 -1.19 18.99
CA ALA A 165 24.68 -2.64 19.07
C ALA A 165 23.22 -3.08 18.97
N PHE A 166 22.82 -3.72 17.87
CA PHE A 166 21.42 -4.07 17.61
C PHE A 166 21.16 -5.54 17.91
N VAL A 167 20.24 -5.81 18.84
CA VAL A 167 19.85 -7.15 19.26
C VAL A 167 18.34 -7.30 19.06
N VAL A 168 17.96 -8.08 18.04
CA VAL A 168 16.56 -8.32 17.68
C VAL A 168 15.76 -8.84 18.88
N GLN A 169 16.33 -9.80 19.61
CA GLN A 169 15.69 -10.47 20.74
C GLN A 169 15.48 -9.55 21.95
N LEU A 170 16.27 -8.48 22.06
CA LEU A 170 16.15 -7.49 23.14
C LEU A 170 15.36 -6.26 22.70
N GLY A 171 14.76 -6.29 21.51
CA GLY A 171 13.85 -5.23 21.06
C GLY A 171 14.53 -4.02 20.43
N GLY A 172 15.83 -4.05 20.12
CA GLY A 172 16.46 -2.94 19.40
C GLY A 172 17.93 -2.73 19.71
N VAL A 173 18.35 -1.47 19.68
CA VAL A 173 19.70 -1.07 20.10
C VAL A 173 19.86 -1.20 21.62
N VAL A 174 21.03 -1.63 22.07
CA VAL A 174 21.36 -1.79 23.49
C VAL A 174 22.70 -1.13 23.83
N ALA A 175 22.84 -0.72 25.10
CA ALA A 175 24.11 -0.21 25.63
C ALA A 175 25.21 -1.28 25.53
N ASP A 176 26.46 -0.85 25.34
CA ASP A 176 27.60 -1.74 25.10
C ASP A 176 27.82 -2.77 26.21
N GLU A 177 27.58 -2.37 27.45
CA GLU A 177 27.65 -3.21 28.65
C GLU A 177 26.56 -4.28 28.72
N LEU A 178 25.45 -4.09 27.99
CA LEU A 178 24.34 -5.04 27.89
C LEU A 178 24.35 -5.83 26.57
N ALA A 179 25.25 -5.50 25.65
CA ALA A 179 25.38 -6.16 24.36
C ALA A 179 26.08 -7.51 24.53
N PRO A 180 25.45 -8.64 24.12
CA PRO A 180 26.14 -9.93 24.07
C PRO A 180 27.40 -9.87 23.20
N PRO A 181 28.45 -10.65 23.51
CA PRO A 181 29.66 -10.71 22.68
C PRO A 181 29.34 -11.06 21.22
N GLY A 182 29.92 -10.31 20.28
CA GLY A 182 29.71 -10.52 18.84
C GLY A 182 28.43 -9.88 18.27
N THR A 183 27.71 -9.08 19.05
CA THR A 183 26.53 -8.33 18.57
C THR A 183 26.89 -7.43 17.38
N PRO A 184 26.13 -7.48 16.27
CA PRO A 184 26.37 -6.60 15.14
C PRO A 184 26.12 -5.13 15.51
N ARG A 185 26.97 -4.25 14.99
CA ARG A 185 26.82 -2.79 15.13
C ARG A 185 26.31 -2.20 13.85
N LEU A 186 25.26 -1.40 13.97
CA LEU A 186 24.68 -0.67 12.84
C LEU A 186 25.33 0.71 12.74
N ASP A 187 25.56 1.18 11.52
CA ASP A 187 26.02 2.54 11.29
C ASP A 187 24.88 3.55 11.52
N ALA A 188 25.24 4.81 11.72
CA ALA A 188 24.30 5.88 12.03
C ALA A 188 23.29 6.15 10.89
N ALA A 189 23.69 5.95 9.62
CA ALA A 189 22.77 6.15 8.50
C ALA A 189 21.69 5.06 8.47
N THR A 190 22.06 3.81 8.75
CA THR A 190 21.11 2.69 8.88
C THR A 190 20.14 2.90 10.04
N LEU A 191 20.63 3.32 11.21
CA LEU A 191 19.76 3.65 12.36
C LEU A 191 18.84 4.85 12.09
N GLY A 192 19.35 5.86 11.38
CA GLY A 192 18.57 7.00 10.92
C GLY A 192 17.44 6.59 9.99
N LEU A 193 17.72 5.72 9.01
CA LEU A 193 16.71 5.19 8.09
C LEU A 193 15.65 4.36 8.83
N LEU A 194 16.05 3.46 9.74
CA LEU A 194 15.12 2.65 10.52
C LEU A 194 14.18 3.53 11.37
N SER A 195 14.72 4.59 11.97
CA SER A 195 13.93 5.59 12.73
C SER A 195 12.97 6.37 11.83
N ALA A 196 13.42 6.76 10.63
CA ALA A 196 12.59 7.45 9.65
C ALA A 196 11.44 6.56 9.15
N LEU A 197 11.71 5.29 8.85
CA LEU A 197 10.69 4.32 8.42
C LEU A 197 9.64 4.06 9.51
N LEU A 198 10.07 4.00 10.78
CA LEU A 198 9.17 3.80 11.92
C LEU A 198 8.27 5.03 12.16
N SER A 199 8.82 6.24 12.06
CA SER A 199 8.09 7.50 12.27
C SER A 199 7.29 7.96 11.04
N GLY A 200 7.59 7.44 9.85
CA GLY A 200 6.98 7.86 8.59
C GLY A 200 7.61 9.13 7.99
N ASP A 201 8.86 9.43 8.32
CA ASP A 201 9.64 10.48 7.65
C ASP A 201 10.16 10.00 6.29
N TRP A 202 9.30 10.15 5.28
CA TRP A 202 9.60 9.74 3.91
C TRP A 202 10.70 10.58 3.26
N SER A 203 10.91 11.82 3.69
CA SER A 203 11.95 12.69 3.11
C SER A 203 13.35 12.11 3.36
N THR A 204 13.58 11.65 4.59
CA THR A 204 14.80 10.92 4.97
C THR A 204 14.85 9.53 4.34
N ALA A 205 13.73 8.80 4.34
CA ALA A 205 13.69 7.43 3.85
C ALA A 205 13.98 7.32 2.34
N ASP A 206 13.38 8.19 1.53
CA ASP A 206 13.58 8.20 0.08
C ASP A 206 14.99 8.67 -0.29
N GLY A 207 15.54 9.63 0.46
CA GLY A 207 16.89 10.18 0.27
C GLY A 207 18.04 9.27 0.71
N ALA A 208 17.77 8.16 1.40
CA ALA A 208 18.81 7.24 1.86
C ALA A 208 19.52 6.54 0.69
N ALA A 209 20.80 6.24 0.86
CA ALA A 209 21.57 5.49 -0.14
C ALA A 209 21.09 4.04 -0.24
N ASP A 210 21.17 3.45 -1.43
CA ASP A 210 20.68 2.09 -1.72
C ASP A 210 21.28 1.02 -0.81
N ARG A 211 22.57 1.13 -0.50
CA ARG A 211 23.24 0.26 0.47
C ARG A 211 22.58 0.29 1.85
N VAL A 212 22.23 1.48 2.32
CA VAL A 212 21.57 1.71 3.62
C VAL A 212 20.16 1.13 3.60
N LYS A 213 19.42 1.31 2.49
CA LYS A 213 18.11 0.70 2.27
C LYS A 213 18.17 -0.83 2.33
N SER A 214 19.13 -1.44 1.64
CA SER A 214 19.31 -2.90 1.68
C SER A 214 19.68 -3.42 3.07
N GLN A 215 20.53 -2.71 3.81
CA GLN A 215 20.90 -3.07 5.19
C GLN A 215 19.68 -2.97 6.12
N ALA A 216 18.94 -1.86 6.06
CA ALA A 216 17.71 -1.67 6.83
C ALA A 216 16.68 -2.76 6.53
N SER A 217 16.44 -3.09 5.26
CA SER A 217 15.50 -4.14 4.88
C SER A 217 15.86 -5.52 5.45
N GLY A 218 17.15 -5.86 5.47
CA GLY A 218 17.63 -7.08 6.12
C GLY A 218 17.32 -7.12 7.62
N ILE A 219 17.49 -5.99 8.31
CA ILE A 219 17.22 -5.85 9.75
C ILE A 219 15.72 -5.92 10.03
N VAL A 220 14.90 -5.22 9.25
CA VAL A 220 13.43 -5.24 9.39
C VAL A 220 12.89 -6.64 9.14
N ALA A 221 13.37 -7.34 8.11
CA ALA A 221 12.98 -8.72 7.83
C ALA A 221 13.34 -9.65 8.99
N ALA A 222 14.55 -9.55 9.54
CA ALA A 222 14.97 -10.35 10.70
C ALA A 222 14.12 -10.04 11.94
N TYR A 223 13.84 -8.76 12.20
CA TYR A 223 13.01 -8.33 13.33
C TYR A 223 11.57 -8.82 13.22
N ALA A 224 10.96 -8.70 12.04
CA ALA A 224 9.63 -9.20 11.75
C ALA A 224 9.56 -10.73 11.88
N GLN A 225 10.55 -11.44 11.35
CA GLN A 225 10.58 -12.90 11.42
C GLN A 225 10.70 -13.41 12.86
N TRP A 226 11.50 -12.74 13.70
CA TRP A 226 11.63 -13.09 15.12
C TRP A 226 10.31 -12.94 15.87
N HIS A 227 9.63 -11.79 15.75
CA HIS A 227 8.40 -11.52 16.50
C HIS A 227 7.18 -12.28 15.98
N LEU A 228 7.17 -12.67 14.70
CA LEU A 228 6.03 -13.37 14.09
C LEU A 228 6.07 -14.90 14.23
N GLU A 229 6.93 -15.46 15.10
CA GLU A 229 7.16 -16.88 15.52
C GLU A 229 7.13 -17.97 14.43
N ARG A 230 6.07 -18.04 13.62
CA ARG A 230 5.90 -18.91 12.46
C ARG A 230 6.55 -18.40 11.17
N GLY A 231 7.16 -17.20 11.21
CA GLY A 231 7.86 -16.55 10.10
C GLY A 231 6.96 -16.20 8.91
N LEU A 232 7.25 -15.13 8.16
CA LEU A 232 6.48 -14.72 6.97
C LEU A 232 6.94 -15.50 5.73
N ARG A 233 6.04 -16.24 5.09
CA ARG A 233 6.37 -17.03 3.89
C ARG A 233 6.64 -16.12 2.70
N SER A 234 5.86 -15.06 2.57
CA SER A 234 5.99 -14.00 1.58
C SER A 234 7.36 -13.32 1.59
N LEU A 235 8.03 -13.20 2.74
CA LEU A 235 9.37 -12.58 2.81
C LEU A 235 10.43 -13.31 1.97
N GLN A 236 10.22 -14.59 1.67
CA GLN A 236 11.12 -15.35 0.77
C GLN A 236 10.97 -14.96 -0.69
N HIS A 237 9.87 -14.30 -1.04
CA HIS A 237 9.53 -13.89 -2.40
C HIS A 237 9.69 -12.39 -2.62
N VAL A 238 9.96 -11.60 -1.57
CA VAL A 238 10.14 -10.16 -1.66
C VAL A 238 11.31 -9.86 -2.59
N ASP A 239 11.02 -9.08 -3.64
CA ASP A 239 12.06 -8.56 -4.51
C ASP A 239 12.92 -7.55 -3.74
N ARG A 240 14.23 -7.81 -3.71
CA ARG A 240 15.25 -6.97 -3.07
C ARG A 240 16.16 -6.31 -4.10
N SER A 241 15.86 -6.46 -5.39
CA SER A 241 16.55 -5.72 -6.44
C SER A 241 16.11 -4.26 -6.40
N ASN A 242 17.05 -3.37 -6.15
CA ASN A 242 16.79 -1.95 -5.99
C ASN A 242 16.92 -1.23 -7.33
N GLU A 243 16.05 -1.56 -8.28
CA GLU A 243 15.95 -0.86 -9.57
C GLU A 243 14.77 0.14 -9.53
N PRO A 244 15.00 1.46 -9.68
CA PRO A 244 13.92 2.44 -9.72
C PRO A 244 13.06 2.26 -10.98
N VAL A 245 11.80 1.87 -10.75
CA VAL A 245 10.81 1.40 -11.74
C VAL A 245 10.41 2.42 -12.81
N LYS A 246 10.47 3.74 -12.54
CA LYS A 246 10.13 4.76 -13.56
C LYS A 246 11.07 4.67 -14.77
N THR A 247 12.34 4.37 -14.54
CA THR A 247 13.35 4.31 -15.60
C THR A 247 13.08 3.19 -16.60
N LEU A 248 12.55 2.04 -16.15
CA LEU A 248 12.27 0.90 -17.02
C LEU A 248 10.98 1.09 -17.83
N ARG A 249 9.93 1.65 -17.21
CA ARG A 249 8.67 1.95 -17.91
C ARG A 249 8.85 3.09 -18.91
N ASP A 250 9.57 4.14 -18.55
CA ASP A 250 9.93 5.24 -19.45
C ASP A 250 10.89 4.76 -20.56
N ALA A 251 11.87 3.90 -20.25
CA ALA A 251 12.74 3.31 -21.26
C ALA A 251 12.03 2.29 -22.17
N GLN A 252 11.05 1.55 -21.67
CA GLN A 252 10.24 0.62 -22.48
C GLN A 252 9.23 1.37 -23.35
N LEU A 253 8.58 2.41 -22.82
CA LEU A 253 7.72 3.32 -23.59
C LEU A 253 8.52 4.08 -24.66
N ALA A 254 9.73 4.56 -24.34
CA ALA A 254 10.63 5.19 -25.31
C ALA A 254 11.11 4.22 -26.40
N ARG A 255 11.49 2.98 -26.04
CA ARG A 255 11.84 1.93 -27.01
C ARG A 255 10.66 1.53 -27.89
N HIS A 256 9.45 1.51 -27.34
CA HIS A 256 8.23 1.19 -28.09
C HIS A 256 7.78 2.36 -28.98
N ALA A 257 7.99 3.61 -28.58
CA ALA A 257 7.73 4.78 -29.42
C ALA A 257 8.73 4.87 -30.59
N ALA A 258 10.00 4.50 -30.36
CA ALA A 258 11.04 4.47 -31.40
C ALA A 258 10.92 3.30 -32.40
N SER A 259 10.15 2.26 -32.08
CA SER A 259 9.94 1.09 -32.96
C SER A 259 8.67 1.17 -33.81
N VAL A 260 7.80 2.17 -33.58
CA VAL A 260 6.59 2.39 -34.38
C VAL A 260 6.95 3.27 -35.58
N PRO A 261 6.89 2.76 -36.83
CA PRO A 261 7.09 3.59 -38.00
C PRO A 261 5.98 4.65 -38.07
N PRO A 262 6.29 5.90 -38.46
CA PRO A 262 5.28 6.95 -38.55
C PRO A 262 4.22 6.52 -39.56
N VAL A 263 2.97 6.39 -39.10
CA VAL A 263 1.82 6.20 -39.97
C VAL A 263 1.65 7.49 -40.77
N ALA A 264 1.99 7.44 -42.05
CA ALA A 264 1.73 8.52 -42.99
C ALA A 264 0.22 8.79 -43.02
N ALA A 265 -0.21 9.90 -42.41
CA ALA A 265 -1.57 10.37 -42.49
C ALA A 265 -1.84 10.87 -43.92
N ALA A 266 -2.47 10.03 -44.73
CA ALA A 266 -3.07 10.44 -46.00
C ALA A 266 -4.25 11.37 -45.70
N VAL A 267 -4.04 12.66 -45.90
CA VAL A 267 -5.09 13.69 -45.90
C VAL A 267 -5.92 13.51 -47.17
N THR A 268 -7.10 12.91 -47.04
CA THR A 268 -8.11 12.94 -48.10
C THR A 268 -9.02 14.14 -47.86
N THR A 269 -8.77 15.20 -48.63
CA THR A 269 -9.59 16.41 -48.69
C THR A 269 -10.91 16.09 -49.38
N THR A 270 -12.02 16.08 -48.64
CA THR A 270 -13.38 16.15 -49.22
C THR A 270 -13.98 17.51 -48.94
N ALA A 271 -14.16 18.27 -50.03
CA ALA A 271 -14.81 19.55 -50.08
C ALA A 271 -16.34 19.41 -49.91
N SER A 272 -16.94 20.32 -49.15
CA SER A 272 -18.39 20.57 -49.13
C SER A 272 -18.65 22.05 -49.43
N PRO A 273 -19.71 22.40 -50.18
CA PRO A 273 -19.92 23.75 -50.67
C PRO A 273 -20.77 24.62 -49.75
N THR A 274 -20.35 25.88 -49.74
CA THR A 274 -21.04 27.17 -49.58
C THR A 274 -22.57 27.17 -49.42
N SER A 275 -23.05 27.84 -48.37
CA SER A 275 -24.35 28.53 -48.37
C SER A 275 -24.26 29.82 -47.54
N THR A 276 -24.36 30.93 -48.26
CA THR A 276 -24.36 32.32 -47.84
C THR A 276 -25.76 32.73 -47.35
N ALA A 277 -25.87 33.36 -46.19
CA ALA A 277 -26.99 34.24 -45.87
C ALA A 277 -26.52 35.35 -44.92
N ALA A 278 -26.53 36.57 -45.45
CA ALA A 278 -26.25 37.83 -44.78
C ALA A 278 -27.48 38.34 -43.99
N VAL A 279 -27.31 39.49 -43.30
CA VAL A 279 -28.28 40.54 -42.85
C VAL A 279 -28.01 40.96 -41.37
N PRO A 280 -28.15 42.25 -40.95
CA PRO A 280 -26.99 43.15 -40.87
C PRO A 280 -26.87 43.87 -39.51
N SER A 281 -25.81 44.68 -39.41
CA SER A 281 -25.42 45.55 -38.31
C SER A 281 -26.10 46.93 -38.32
N LEU A 282 -26.63 47.36 -37.17
CA LEU A 282 -26.90 48.74 -36.69
C LEU A 282 -27.06 48.62 -35.16
N THR A 283 -26.62 49.46 -34.23
CA THR A 283 -25.94 50.77 -34.20
C THR A 283 -25.49 50.99 -32.76
N SER A 284 -24.40 51.71 -32.59
CA SER A 284 -23.82 52.19 -31.33
C SER A 284 -24.69 53.23 -30.62
N THR A 285 -24.78 53.16 -29.28
CA THR A 285 -25.00 54.36 -28.46
C THR A 285 -24.21 54.28 -27.15
N THR A 286 -23.33 55.24 -26.98
CA THR A 286 -22.52 55.57 -25.80
C THR A 286 -23.39 56.20 -24.72
N SER A 287 -23.18 55.88 -23.43
CA SER A 287 -23.34 56.84 -22.30
C SER A 287 -22.99 56.15 -20.96
N THR A 288 -21.81 56.42 -20.39
CA THR A 288 -21.52 57.34 -19.27
C THR A 288 -21.84 56.80 -17.86
N LEU A 289 -20.75 56.52 -17.12
CA LEU A 289 -20.70 56.29 -15.66
C LEU A 289 -21.11 57.56 -14.87
N PRO A 290 -21.47 57.44 -13.58
CA PRO A 290 -20.50 57.83 -12.54
C PRO A 290 -20.51 56.94 -11.27
N PRO A 291 -19.55 57.13 -10.33
CA PRO A 291 -19.19 56.17 -9.27
C PRO A 291 -19.61 56.60 -7.84
N LYS A 292 -19.19 55.78 -6.84
CA LYS A 292 -19.22 55.92 -5.35
C LYS A 292 -20.37 55.17 -4.66
N ALA A 293 -20.24 54.52 -3.51
CA ALA A 293 -19.16 54.28 -2.54
C ALA A 293 -19.67 53.17 -1.55
N PRO A 294 -18.82 52.57 -0.69
CA PRO A 294 -19.13 51.37 0.09
C PRO A 294 -19.60 51.69 1.52
N ILE A 295 -20.50 50.89 2.09
CA ILE A 295 -20.79 50.87 3.54
C ILE A 295 -21.18 49.44 3.98
N VAL A 296 -20.35 48.91 4.90
CA VAL A 296 -20.55 47.84 5.91
C VAL A 296 -20.68 46.39 5.44
#